data_AF-A0A359AWP2-F1
#
_entry.id   AF-A0A359AWP2-F1
#
_cell.length_a   1.000
_cell.length_b   1.000
_cell.length_c   1.000
_cell.angle_alpha   90.00
_cell.angle_beta   90.00
_cell.angle_gamma   90.00
#
_symmetry.space_group_name_H-M   'P 1'
#
loop_
_entity.id
_entity.type
_entity.pdbx_description
1 polymer ?
#
loop_
_entity_poly.entity_id
_entity_poly.type
_entity_poly.pdbx_seq_one_letter_code
_entity_poly.pdbx_strand_id
1 'polypeptide(L)'
;EKNPQTPILFVESVLFTHMPYDKTMRETVLEKNRLLKEEYQKIKKQGDKNVYYLESSSLIGTDGESTVDGIHLTDLGFSRFAVVLEDKLTEIVFKK
;
A
#
# COMPACT_ATOMS: atom_id res chain seq x y z
N GLU A 1 14.77 16.17 10.98
CA GLU A 1 16.20 16.07 11.37
C GLU A 1 16.60 14.79 12.12
N LYS A 2 15.70 14.06 12.80
CA LYS A 2 16.12 12.89 13.60
C LYS A 2 16.58 11.66 12.78
N ASN A 3 16.01 11.42 11.59
CA ASN A 3 16.29 10.22 10.78
C ASN A 3 16.38 10.54 9.26
N PRO A 4 17.32 11.40 8.81
CA PRO A 4 17.34 11.91 7.43
C PRO A 4 17.67 10.87 6.35
N GLN A 5 18.28 9.74 6.73
CA GLN A 5 18.71 8.69 5.79
C GLN A 5 17.82 7.45 5.82
N THR A 6 16.81 7.41 6.69
CA THR A 6 15.94 6.24 6.83
C THR A 6 14.99 6.17 5.62
N PRO A 7 14.96 5.05 4.88
CA PRO A 7 13.97 4.85 3.84
C PRO A 7 12.55 4.91 4.39
N ILE A 8 11.66 5.63 3.70
CA ILE A 8 10.23 5.70 4.05
C ILE A 8 9.43 5.11 2.89
N LEU A 9 8.70 4.03 3.18
CA LEU A 9 7.78 3.41 2.23
C LEU A 9 6.35 3.86 2.53
N PHE A 10 5.72 4.52 1.57
CA PHE A 10 4.28 4.80 1.59
C PHE A 10 3.54 3.60 0.99
N VAL A 11 2.61 3.02 1.73
CA VAL A 11 1.80 1.87 1.30
C VAL A 11 0.36 2.30 1.17
N GLU A 12 -0.26 2.05 0.01
CA GLU A 12 -1.67 2.33 -0.20
C GLU A 12 -2.59 1.50 0.70
N SER A 13 -3.81 2.01 0.91
CA SER A 13 -4.88 1.19 1.47
C SER A 13 -5.22 0.06 0.50
N VAL A 14 -5.39 -1.16 1.03
CA VAL A 14 -5.79 -2.32 0.22
C VAL A 14 -7.13 -2.09 -0.47
N LEU A 15 -7.33 -2.72 -1.63
CA LEU A 15 -8.62 -2.72 -2.31
C LEU A 15 -9.52 -3.78 -1.66
N PHE A 16 -10.42 -3.34 -0.79
CA PHE A 16 -11.31 -4.23 -0.06
C PHE A 16 -12.24 -5.03 -0.98
N THR A 17 -12.47 -6.28 -0.59
CA THR A 17 -13.20 -7.28 -1.38
C THR A 17 -14.66 -6.91 -1.65
N HIS A 18 -15.26 -6.06 -0.83
CA HIS A 18 -16.64 -5.58 -0.95
C HIS A 18 -16.79 -4.27 -1.76
N MET A 19 -15.70 -3.60 -2.16
CA MET A 19 -15.73 -2.39 -3.00
C MET A 19 -16.45 -2.53 -4.36
N PRO A 20 -16.58 -3.74 -4.96
CA PRO A 20 -17.49 -3.97 -6.08
C PRO A 20 -18.93 -3.57 -5.82
N TYR A 21 -19.39 -3.71 -4.57
CA TYR A 21 -20.79 -3.55 -4.18
C TYR A 21 -21.02 -2.32 -3.30
N ASP A 22 -19.97 -1.76 -2.70
CA ASP A 22 -20.02 -0.53 -1.90
C ASP A 22 -19.32 0.63 -2.63
N LYS A 23 -20.15 1.49 -3.25
CA LYS A 23 -19.68 2.67 -3.97
C LYS A 23 -19.00 3.69 -3.04
N THR A 24 -19.54 3.91 -1.84
CA THR A 24 -19.00 4.88 -0.89
C THR A 24 -17.63 4.45 -0.37
N MET A 25 -17.48 3.17 -0.03
CA MET A 25 -16.17 2.61 0.32
C MET A 25 -15.20 2.73 -0.85
N ARG A 26 -15.64 2.37 -2.06
CA ARG A 26 -14.79 2.46 -3.26
C ARG A 26 -14.24 3.87 -3.44
N GLU A 27 -15.12 4.88 -3.45
CA GLU A 27 -14.73 6.28 -3.62
C GLU A 27 -13.77 6.72 -2.51
N THR A 28 -14.05 6.34 -1.26
CA THR A 28 -13.21 6.67 -0.11
C THR A 28 -11.80 6.08 -0.23
N VAL A 29 -11.66 4.80 -0.58
CA VAL A 29 -10.36 4.14 -0.70
C VAL A 29 -9.57 4.70 -1.88
N LEU A 30 -10.22 4.88 -3.03
CA LEU A 30 -9.55 5.43 -4.21
C LEU A 30 -9.08 6.87 -3.98
N GLU A 31 -9.87 7.69 -3.28
CA GLU A 31 -9.49 9.05 -2.93
C GLU A 31 -8.32 9.09 -1.93
N LYS A 32 -8.34 8.24 -0.90
CA LYS A 32 -7.22 8.09 0.04
C LYS A 32 -5.92 7.73 -0.68
N ASN A 33 -5.98 6.73 -1.58
CA ASN A 33 -4.81 6.29 -2.33
C ASN A 33 -4.33 7.38 -3.31
N ARG A 34 -5.25 8.09 -3.97
CA ARG A 34 -4.90 9.23 -4.85
C ARG A 34 -4.16 10.32 -4.07
N LEU A 35 -4.70 10.75 -2.92
CA LEU A 35 -4.09 11.79 -2.10
C LEU A 35 -2.73 11.35 -1.54
N LEU A 36 -2.59 10.10 -1.10
CA LEU A 36 -1.32 9.53 -0.66
C LEU A 36 -0.26 9.59 -1.78
N LYS A 37 -0.65 9.20 -3.00
CA LYS A 37 0.22 9.25 -4.18
C LYS A 37 0.63 10.68 -4.50
N GLU A 38 -0.28 11.64 -4.42
CA GLU A 38 0.01 13.05 -4.67
C GLU A 38 1.02 13.62 -3.68
N GLU A 39 0.86 13.34 -2.39
CA GLU A 39 1.82 13.76 -1.37
C GLU A 39 3.19 13.10 -1.56
N TYR A 40 3.23 11.79 -1.83
CA TYR A 40 4.48 11.10 -2.19
C TYR A 40 5.18 11.78 -3.38
N GLN A 41 4.44 12.11 -4.44
CA GLN A 41 5.02 12.75 -5.64
C GLN A 41 5.51 14.17 -5.34
N LYS A 42 4.84 14.93 -4.47
CA LYS A 42 5.33 16.25 -4.02
C LYS A 42 6.67 16.11 -3.30
N ILE A 43 6.78 15.16 -2.36
CA ILE A 43 8.02 14.90 -1.62
C ILE A 43 9.15 14.47 -2.59
N LYS A 44 8.85 13.58 -3.53
CA LYS A 44 9.84 13.15 -4.55
C LYS A 44 10.32 14.32 -5.42
N LYS A 45 9.42 15.21 -5.84
CA LYS A 45 9.74 16.42 -6.62
C LYS A 45 10.59 17.43 -5.85
N GLN A 46 10.48 17.48 -4.52
CA GLN A 46 11.34 18.29 -3.66
C GLN A 46 12.77 17.73 -3.53
N GLY A 47 13.04 16.55 -4.10
CA GLY A 47 14.38 15.98 -4.20
C GLY A 47 14.70 14.92 -3.15
N ASP A 48 13.73 14.51 -2.32
CA ASP A 48 13.95 13.43 -1.37
C ASP A 48 14.08 12.09 -2.11
N LYS A 49 15.27 11.49 -2.01
CA LYS A 49 15.58 10.22 -2.68
C LYS A 49 15.21 9.01 -1.83
N ASN A 50 14.95 9.18 -0.54
CA ASN A 50 14.72 8.11 0.43
C ASN A 50 13.23 7.76 0.61
N VAL A 51 12.33 8.36 -0.18
CA VAL A 51 10.92 7.97 -0.22
C VAL A 51 10.63 6.98 -1.36
N TYR A 52 9.79 6.01 -1.04
CA TYR A 52 9.35 4.91 -1.90
C TYR A 52 7.83 4.73 -1.81
N TYR A 53 7.25 4.02 -2.78
CA TYR A 53 5.80 3.86 -2.88
C TYR A 53 5.43 2.41 -3.22
N LEU A 54 4.34 1.91 -2.64
CA LEU A 54 3.74 0.60 -2.92
C LEU A 54 2.24 0.75 -3.19
N GLU A 55 1.84 0.38 -4.41
CA GLU A 55 0.44 0.40 -4.86
C GLU A 55 -0.37 -0.78 -4.34
N SER A 56 -1.69 -0.60 -4.28
CA SER A 56 -2.65 -1.52 -3.66
C SER A 56 -3.13 -2.68 -4.55
N SER A 57 -2.86 -2.64 -5.86
CA SER A 57 -3.49 -3.48 -6.88
C SER A 57 -3.29 -4.99 -6.70
N SER A 58 -2.27 -5.43 -5.97
CA SER A 58 -1.96 -6.85 -5.74
C SER A 58 -1.76 -7.23 -4.28
N LEU A 59 -1.99 -6.32 -3.32
CA LEU A 59 -1.60 -6.52 -1.92
C LEU A 59 -2.28 -7.72 -1.24
N ILE A 60 -3.51 -8.06 -1.64
CA ILE A 60 -4.28 -9.11 -0.98
C ILE A 60 -4.88 -10.12 -1.98
N GLY A 61 -4.38 -10.17 -3.22
CA GLY A 61 -4.97 -11.01 -4.27
C GLY A 61 -6.33 -10.52 -4.77
N THR A 62 -6.96 -11.31 -5.66
CA THR A 62 -8.13 -10.89 -6.44
C THR A 62 -9.32 -11.85 -6.37
N ASP A 63 -9.23 -12.91 -5.58
CA ASP A 63 -10.26 -13.96 -5.45
C ASP A 63 -11.37 -13.63 -4.43
N GLY A 64 -11.17 -12.59 -3.61
CA GLY A 64 -12.14 -12.16 -2.61
C GLY A 64 -12.02 -12.86 -1.25
N GLU A 65 -11.05 -13.75 -1.06
CA GLU A 65 -10.94 -14.64 0.12
C GLU A 65 -10.08 -14.06 1.27
N SER A 66 -9.56 -12.85 1.08
CA SER A 66 -8.50 -12.30 1.94
C SER A 66 -8.98 -11.56 3.17
N THR A 67 -10.29 -11.43 3.40
CA THR A 67 -10.86 -10.72 4.54
C THR A 67 -11.93 -11.53 5.26
N VAL A 68 -12.02 -11.39 6.59
CA VAL A 68 -13.04 -12.08 7.39
C VAL A 68 -14.39 -11.38 7.36
N ASP A 69 -14.38 -10.05 7.25
CA ASP A 69 -15.55 -9.17 7.34
C ASP A 69 -15.59 -8.11 6.22
N GLY A 70 -14.77 -8.29 5.18
CA GLY A 70 -14.62 -7.30 4.10
C GLY A 70 -13.54 -6.24 4.37
N ILE A 71 -13.01 -6.12 5.60
CA ILE A 71 -12.00 -5.12 5.99
C ILE A 71 -10.74 -5.78 6.56
N HIS A 72 -10.89 -6.58 7.62
CA HIS A 72 -9.77 -7.16 8.35
C HIS A 72 -9.26 -8.42 7.65
N LEU A 73 -7.94 -8.50 7.47
CA LEU A 73 -7.32 -9.60 6.72
C LEU A 73 -7.41 -10.91 7.49
N THR A 74 -7.67 -12.00 6.76
CA THR A 74 -7.49 -13.37 7.26
C THR A 74 -6.00 -13.75 7.27
N ASP A 75 -5.66 -14.93 7.78
CA ASP A 75 -4.28 -15.46 7.68
C ASP A 75 -3.81 -15.54 6.22
N LEU A 76 -4.69 -15.93 5.29
CA LEU A 76 -4.41 -15.91 3.86
C LEU A 76 -4.16 -14.48 3.35
N GLY A 77 -4.98 -13.52 3.76
CA GLY A 77 -4.82 -12.12 3.40
C GLY A 77 -3.50 -11.53 3.89
N PHE A 78 -3.15 -11.78 5.15
CA PHE A 78 -1.86 -11.35 5.72
C PHE A 78 -0.67 -12.05 5.06
N SER A 79 -0.78 -13.35 4.75
CA SER A 79 0.28 -14.09 4.05
C SER A 79 0.58 -13.48 2.67
N ARG A 80 -0.47 -13.18 1.88
CA ARG A 80 -0.32 -12.51 0.58
C ARG A 80 0.29 -11.12 0.71
N PHE A 81 -0.18 -10.35 1.68
CA PHE A 81 0.33 -9.01 1.96
C PHE A 81 1.81 -9.03 2.35
N ALA A 82 2.20 -10.00 3.18
CA ALA A 82 3.58 -10.16 3.64
C ALA A 82 4.55 -10.44 2.48
N VAL A 83 4.17 -11.30 1.52
CA VAL A 83 5.01 -11.59 0.34
C VAL A 83 5.27 -10.32 -0.47
N VAL A 84 4.23 -9.56 -0.80
CA VAL A 84 4.38 -8.32 -1.59
C VAL A 84 5.20 -7.27 -0.83
N LEU A 85 4.98 -7.15 0.48
CA LEU A 85 5.71 -6.20 1.31
C LEU A 85 7.18 -6.59 1.46
N GLU A 86 7.47 -7.88 1.69
CA GLU A 86 8.84 -8.41 1.80
C GLU A 86 9.63 -8.13 0.51
N ASP A 87 9.03 -8.40 -0.66
CA ASP A 87 9.65 -8.13 -1.96
C ASP A 87 10.05 -6.65 -2.07
N LYS A 88 9.14 -5.75 -1.69
CA LYS A 88 9.38 -4.30 -1.77
C LYS A 88 10.40 -3.83 -0.75
N LEU A 89 10.34 -4.33 0.49
CA LEU A 89 11.32 -4.01 1.51
C LEU A 89 12.71 -4.51 1.13
N THR A 90 12.80 -5.69 0.50
CA THR A 90 14.07 -6.25 0.04
C THR A 90 14.69 -5.39 -1.06
N GLU A 91 13.89 -4.91 -2.01
CA GLU A 91 14.32 -3.93 -3.02
C GLU A 91 14.90 -2.66 -2.38
N ILE A 92 14.22 -2.12 -1.37
CA ILE A 92 14.58 -0.84 -0.73
C ILE A 92 15.82 -0.97 0.16
N VAL A 93 15.89 -2.04 0.96
CA VAL A 93 16.89 -2.19 2.01
C VAL A 93 18.16 -2.86 1.50
N PHE A 94 18.03 -3.89 0.65
CA PHE A 94 19.14 -4.76 0.29
C PHE A 94 19.61 -4.64 -1.16
N LYS A 95 18.77 -4.17 -2.09
CA LYS A 95 19.13 -4.06 -3.52
C LYS A 95 19.57 -2.65 -3.95
N LYS A 96 20.21 -1.87 -3.06
CA LYS A 96 20.78 -0.56 -3.42
C LYS A 96 21.82 -0.66 -4.53
#